data_AF-A0A955GBS5-F1
#
_entry.id   AF-A0A955GBS5-F1
#
_cell.length_a   1.000
_cell.length_b   1.000
_cell.length_c   1.000
_cell.angle_alpha   90.00
_cell.angle_beta   90.00
_cell.angle_gamma   90.00
#
_symmetry.space_group_name_H-M   'P 1'
#
loop_
_entity.id
_entity.type
_entity.pdbx_description
1 polymer ?
#
loop_
_entity_poly.entity_id
_entity_poly.type
_entity_poly.pdbx_seq_one_letter_code
_entity_poly.pdbx_strand_id
1 'polypeptide(L)'
;MPNTNTTRDSEELSGLSALLFDKAVALWYVALVIEILAGLLAVGVSLFDINKSWSIFFALLGFALLAVSYYLKIRYALIYDNAETMRRQAVLSNALGWPINPVQFSEWRRLAGPKILAQFDAKEIDPNYFATKQPPSSLRLLEMTEESAFWTRHLYCYLRNYVWFGFVFSLIFVLIVLTLLTTEFVPRNISLNIALIITSLLPLILTIDLLGWGLKLNQLISAIHRVEMDLNQLPKNNELDERQVLRLVAEYNCQVSSGFPIPNWFFKRHHDLIQKLWNRK
;
A
#
# COMPACT_ATOMS: atom_id res chain seq x y z
N MET A 1 -25.52 13.35 22.91
CA MET A 1 -25.63 13.93 21.55
C MET A 1 -24.21 14.13 21.04
N PRO A 2 -23.86 13.60 19.85
CA PRO A 2 -22.54 13.83 19.27
C PRO A 2 -22.31 15.33 19.09
N ASN A 3 -21.13 15.82 19.49
CA ASN A 3 -20.74 17.21 19.28
C ASN A 3 -20.59 17.43 17.77
N THR A 4 -21.36 18.35 17.18
CA THR A 4 -21.42 18.58 15.73
C THR A 4 -20.05 18.88 15.12
N ASN A 5 -19.14 19.44 15.92
CA ASN A 5 -17.77 19.70 15.52
C ASN A 5 -16.98 18.40 15.33
N THR A 6 -17.15 17.40 16.21
CA THR A 6 -16.44 16.11 16.13
C THR A 6 -16.76 15.34 14.85
N THR A 7 -18.03 15.35 14.41
CA THR A 7 -18.44 14.67 13.18
C THR A 7 -17.79 15.32 11.95
N ARG A 8 -17.88 16.66 11.84
CA ARG A 8 -17.26 17.41 10.74
C ARG A 8 -15.74 17.22 10.70
N ASP A 9 -15.08 17.32 11.86
CA ASP A 9 -13.63 17.14 11.95
C ASP A 9 -13.22 15.70 11.57
N SER A 10 -14.04 14.69 11.90
CA SER A 10 -13.80 13.30 11.50
C SER A 10 -13.94 13.08 9.99
N GLU A 11 -14.93 13.71 9.35
CA GLU A 11 -15.14 13.66 7.91
C GLU A 11 -13.98 14.33 7.17
N GLU A 12 -13.51 15.46 7.69
CA GLU A 12 -12.33 16.14 7.17
C GLU A 12 -11.08 15.28 7.27
N LEU A 13 -10.78 14.69 8.43
CA LEU A 13 -9.63 13.78 8.57
C LEU A 13 -9.74 12.58 7.64
N SER A 14 -10.93 12.01 7.48
CA SER A 14 -11.17 10.91 6.54
C SER A 14 -10.83 11.33 5.11
N GLY A 15 -11.34 12.49 4.66
CA GLY A 15 -11.07 13.02 3.32
C GLY A 15 -9.59 13.35 3.08
N LEU A 16 -8.93 14.00 4.05
CA LEU A 16 -7.50 14.30 3.98
C LEU A 16 -6.66 13.01 3.95
N SER A 17 -7.00 12.02 4.77
CA SER A 17 -6.31 10.73 4.78
C SER A 17 -6.40 10.03 3.43
N ALA A 18 -7.58 10.02 2.79
CA ALA A 18 -7.78 9.42 1.48
C ALA A 18 -6.91 10.06 0.39
N LEU A 19 -6.83 11.40 0.37
CA LEU A 19 -5.98 12.13 -0.57
C LEU A 19 -4.48 11.90 -0.32
N LEU A 20 -4.07 11.78 0.94
CA LEU A 20 -2.70 11.43 1.29
C LEU A 20 -2.35 10.00 0.90
N PHE A 21 -3.28 9.05 1.07
CA PHE A 21 -3.11 7.69 0.56
C PHE A 21 -2.93 7.69 -0.96
N ASP A 22 -3.75 8.41 -1.71
CA ASP A 22 -3.60 8.52 -3.17
C ASP A 22 -2.22 9.02 -3.59
N LYS A 23 -1.73 10.08 -2.91
CA LYS A 23 -0.39 10.62 -3.13
C LYS A 23 0.71 9.61 -2.77
N ALA A 24 0.57 8.93 -1.63
CA ALA A 24 1.53 7.93 -1.17
C ALA A 24 1.60 6.78 -2.18
N VAL A 25 0.45 6.24 -2.57
CA VAL A 25 0.33 5.17 -3.54
C VAL A 25 0.99 5.57 -4.87
N ALA A 26 0.74 6.78 -5.38
CA ALA A 26 1.38 7.26 -6.60
C ALA A 26 2.92 7.24 -6.51
N LEU A 27 3.50 7.70 -5.40
CA LEU A 27 4.95 7.67 -5.18
C LEU A 27 5.49 6.23 -5.14
N TRP A 28 4.77 5.32 -4.50
CA TRP A 28 5.17 3.90 -4.42
C TRP A 28 5.21 3.25 -5.81
N TYR A 29 4.19 3.47 -6.64
CA TYR A 29 4.15 2.93 -8.00
C TYR A 29 5.19 3.60 -8.92
N VAL A 30 5.44 4.90 -8.79
CA VAL A 30 6.52 5.56 -9.54
C VAL A 30 7.88 4.99 -9.16
N ALA A 31 8.13 4.75 -7.87
CA ALA A 31 9.36 4.09 -7.41
C ALA A 31 9.53 2.69 -8.04
N LEU A 32 8.46 1.88 -8.02
CA LEU A 32 8.44 0.56 -8.63
C LEU A 32 8.72 0.61 -10.14
N VAL A 33 8.11 1.56 -10.88
CA VAL A 33 8.37 1.74 -12.32
C VAL A 33 9.83 2.11 -12.57
N ILE A 34 10.42 3.00 -11.76
CA ILE A 34 11.84 3.37 -11.88
C ILE A 34 12.75 2.16 -11.65
N GLU A 35 12.42 1.31 -10.68
CA GLU A 35 13.13 0.06 -10.41
C GLU A 35 13.08 -0.92 -11.59
N ILE A 36 11.89 -1.11 -12.18
CA ILE A 36 11.73 -1.95 -13.38
C ILE A 36 12.56 -1.37 -14.53
N LEU A 37 12.50 -0.06 -14.77
CA LEU A 37 13.27 0.60 -15.83
C LEU A 37 14.78 0.45 -15.60
N ALA A 38 15.26 0.57 -14.36
CA ALA A 38 16.65 0.32 -14.02
C ALA A 38 17.06 -1.13 -14.31
N GLY A 39 16.21 -2.10 -13.97
CA GLY A 39 16.42 -3.52 -14.29
C GLY A 39 16.46 -3.79 -15.81
N LEU A 40 15.53 -3.21 -16.58
CA LEU A 40 15.50 -3.34 -18.03
C LEU A 40 16.71 -2.69 -18.71
N LEU A 41 17.13 -1.51 -18.22
CA LEU A 41 18.36 -0.85 -18.68
C LEU A 41 19.58 -1.74 -18.44
N ALA A 42 19.67 -2.33 -17.24
CA ALA A 42 20.75 -3.22 -16.85
C ALA A 42 20.83 -4.45 -17.78
N VAL A 43 19.67 -5.05 -18.12
CA VAL A 43 19.60 -6.15 -19.08
C VAL A 43 20.01 -5.72 -20.48
N GLY A 44 19.50 -4.57 -20.97
CA GLY A 44 19.85 -4.05 -22.29
C GLY A 44 21.36 -3.84 -22.46
N VAL A 45 22.00 -3.19 -21.48
CA VAL A 45 23.46 -2.99 -21.49
C VAL A 45 24.22 -4.31 -21.46
N SER A 46 23.64 -5.34 -20.83
CA SER A 46 24.30 -6.63 -20.69
C SER A 46 24.21 -7.51 -21.93
N LEU A 47 23.13 -7.38 -22.71
CA LEU A 47 22.89 -8.16 -23.92
C LEU A 47 23.40 -7.51 -25.20
N PHE A 48 23.54 -6.19 -25.23
CA PHE A 48 24.08 -5.48 -26.38
C PHE A 48 25.56 -5.17 -26.16
N ASP A 49 26.41 -5.38 -27.17
CA ASP A 49 27.85 -5.10 -27.11
C ASP A 49 28.11 -3.58 -27.20
N ILE A 50 27.76 -2.89 -26.12
CA ILE A 50 27.87 -1.44 -25.97
C ILE A 50 29.33 -1.10 -25.63
N ASN A 51 29.85 -0.02 -26.24
CA ASN A 51 31.18 0.50 -25.95
C ASN A 51 31.36 0.76 -24.43
N LYS A 52 32.53 0.40 -23.89
CA LYS A 52 32.92 0.53 -22.48
C LYS A 52 32.51 1.86 -21.82
N SER A 53 32.69 3.00 -22.50
CA SER A 53 32.33 4.31 -21.94
C SER A 53 30.83 4.43 -21.68
N TRP A 54 30.01 3.91 -22.60
CA TRP A 54 28.55 3.90 -22.48
C TRP A 54 28.08 2.88 -21.44
N SER A 55 28.73 1.71 -21.34
CA SER A 55 28.39 0.71 -20.32
C SER A 55 28.61 1.25 -18.90
N ILE A 56 29.69 2.01 -18.67
CA ILE A 56 29.93 2.69 -17.39
C ILE A 56 28.86 3.75 -17.13
N PHE A 57 28.53 4.57 -18.13
CA PHE A 57 27.48 5.59 -18.01
C PHE A 57 26.13 4.98 -17.61
N PHE A 58 25.70 3.89 -18.27
CA PHE A 58 24.43 3.25 -17.95
C PHE A 58 24.43 2.53 -16.60
N ALA A 59 25.56 1.99 -16.16
CA ALA A 59 25.69 1.45 -14.81
C ALA A 59 25.48 2.54 -13.75
N LEU A 60 26.10 3.71 -13.93
CA LEU A 60 25.91 4.87 -13.04
C LEU A 60 24.46 5.39 -13.09
N LEU A 61 23.85 5.43 -14.27
CA LEU A 61 22.45 5.82 -14.43
C LEU A 61 21.52 4.83 -13.71
N GLY A 62 21.73 3.52 -13.87
CA GLY A 62 20.96 2.49 -13.17
C GLY A 62 21.06 2.64 -11.65
N PHE A 63 22.26 2.88 -11.12
CA PHE A 63 22.44 3.15 -9.69
C PHE A 63 21.72 4.43 -9.23
N ALA A 64 21.79 5.51 -10.01
CA ALA A 64 21.08 6.75 -9.71
C ALA A 64 19.55 6.55 -9.71
N LEU A 65 19.01 5.78 -10.65
CA LEU A 65 17.58 5.42 -10.68
C LEU A 65 17.17 4.66 -9.42
N LEU A 66 17.96 3.69 -8.96
CA LEU A 66 17.68 2.96 -7.72
C LEU A 66 17.72 3.86 -6.49
N ALA A 67 18.68 4.79 -6.42
CA ALA A 67 18.74 5.78 -5.35
C ALA A 67 17.49 6.69 -5.34
N VAL A 68 17.01 7.11 -6.52
CA VAL A 68 15.76 7.86 -6.66
C VAL A 68 14.56 7.02 -6.22
N SER A 69 14.46 5.76 -6.66
CA SER A 69 13.40 4.84 -6.23
C SER A 69 13.37 4.69 -4.71
N TYR A 70 14.53 4.45 -4.09
CA TYR A 70 14.65 4.32 -2.64
C TYR A 70 14.23 5.59 -1.91
N TYR A 71 14.66 6.76 -2.39
CA TYR A 71 14.20 8.05 -1.85
C TYR A 71 12.67 8.20 -1.94
N LEU A 72 12.06 7.84 -3.07
CA LEU A 72 10.61 7.87 -3.23
C LEU A 72 9.90 6.91 -2.26
N LYS A 73 10.46 5.72 -2.00
CA LYS A 73 9.94 4.77 -0.99
C LYS A 73 9.99 5.35 0.43
N ILE A 74 11.04 6.08 0.80
CA ILE A 74 11.10 6.79 2.09
C ILE A 74 10.00 7.87 2.15
N ARG A 75 9.85 8.67 1.09
CA ARG A 75 8.82 9.71 1.00
C ARG A 75 7.41 9.12 1.08
N TYR A 76 7.17 8.00 0.41
CA TYR A 76 5.95 7.21 0.50
C TYR A 76 5.67 6.83 1.95
N ALA A 77 6.62 6.20 2.64
CA ALA A 77 6.42 5.69 4.00
C ALA A 77 5.99 6.80 4.98
N LEU A 78 6.62 7.98 4.89
CA LEU A 78 6.27 9.14 5.72
C LEU A 78 4.85 9.66 5.44
N ILE A 79 4.44 9.71 4.17
CA ILE A 79 3.10 10.20 3.81
C ILE A 79 2.04 9.17 4.21
N TYR A 80 2.32 7.89 3.99
CA TYR A 80 1.41 6.79 4.32
C TYR A 80 1.16 6.70 5.83
N ASP A 81 2.21 6.83 6.66
CA ASP A 81 2.07 6.80 8.12
C ASP A 81 1.22 7.97 8.63
N ASN A 82 1.44 9.17 8.09
CA ASN A 82 0.59 10.33 8.41
C ASN A 82 -0.87 10.09 8.03
N ALA A 83 -1.13 9.56 6.82
CA ALA A 83 -2.48 9.21 6.39
C ALA A 83 -3.14 8.18 7.32
N GLU A 84 -2.39 7.16 7.74
CA GLU A 84 -2.89 6.10 8.63
C GLU A 84 -3.19 6.60 10.05
N THR A 85 -2.42 7.55 10.58
CA THR A 85 -2.77 8.21 11.85
C THR A 85 -4.07 9.00 11.75
N MET A 86 -4.27 9.77 10.67
CA MET A 86 -5.50 10.52 10.42
C MET A 86 -6.69 9.58 10.25
N ARG A 87 -6.54 8.50 9.46
CA ARG A 87 -7.59 7.50 9.22
C ARG A 87 -8.03 6.84 10.53
N ARG A 88 -7.09 6.41 11.37
CA ARG A 88 -7.40 5.79 12.68
C ARG A 88 -8.17 6.74 13.58
N GLN A 89 -7.73 8.00 13.68
CA GLN A 89 -8.45 8.99 14.47
C GLN A 89 -9.84 9.26 13.90
N ALA A 90 -9.96 9.43 12.58
CA ALA A 90 -11.24 9.65 11.91
C ALA A 90 -12.23 8.52 12.22
N VAL A 91 -11.78 7.26 12.14
CA VAL A 91 -12.61 6.09 12.49
C VAL A 91 -13.05 6.13 13.94
N LEU A 92 -12.14 6.38 14.90
CA LEU A 92 -12.49 6.42 16.32
C LEU A 92 -13.46 7.57 16.64
N SER A 93 -13.22 8.75 16.09
CA SER A 93 -14.08 9.92 16.27
C SER A 93 -15.45 9.72 15.62
N ASN A 94 -15.51 9.12 14.43
CA ASN A 94 -16.76 8.83 13.73
C ASN A 94 -17.55 7.70 14.41
N ALA A 95 -16.87 6.66 14.88
CA ALA A 95 -17.49 5.47 15.44
C ALA A 95 -17.91 5.64 16.89
N LEU A 96 -17.09 6.27 17.73
CA LEU A 96 -17.32 6.40 19.18
C LEU A 96 -17.65 7.84 19.60
N GLY A 97 -17.58 8.81 18.70
CA GLY A 97 -17.76 10.22 19.05
C GLY A 97 -16.59 10.80 19.84
N TRP A 98 -15.42 10.14 19.82
CA TRP A 98 -14.24 10.60 20.55
C TRP A 98 -13.77 11.97 20.03
N PRO A 99 -13.54 12.95 20.92
CA PRO A 99 -13.10 14.27 20.50
C PRO A 99 -11.69 14.21 19.90
N ILE A 100 -11.45 15.06 18.90
CA ILE A 100 -10.13 15.22 18.30
C ILE A 100 -9.40 16.34 19.03
N ASN A 101 -8.15 16.09 19.41
CA ASN A 101 -7.31 17.11 20.02
C ASN A 101 -7.04 18.24 18.99
N PRO A 102 -7.39 19.51 19.28
CA PRO A 102 -7.21 20.62 18.33
C PRO A 102 -5.76 20.82 17.87
N VAL A 103 -4.79 20.59 18.76
CA VAL A 103 -3.35 20.71 18.44
C VAL A 103 -2.94 19.64 17.44
N GLN A 104 -3.39 18.40 17.65
CA GLN A 104 -3.10 17.29 16.75
C GLN A 104 -3.80 17.48 15.40
N PHE A 105 -5.03 17.98 15.41
CA PHE A 105 -5.78 18.31 14.19
C PHE A 105 -5.09 19.39 13.35
N SER A 106 -4.62 20.47 14.00
CA SER A 106 -3.82 21.50 13.33
C SER A 106 -2.52 20.93 12.74
N GLU A 107 -1.86 20.02 13.46
CA GLU A 107 -0.64 19.36 12.96
C GLU A 107 -0.94 18.48 11.74
N TRP A 108 -2.03 17.72 11.74
CA TRP A 108 -2.45 16.92 10.59
C TRP A 108 -2.78 17.78 9.37
N ARG A 109 -3.44 18.93 9.54
CA ARG A 109 -3.64 19.90 8.45
C ARG A 109 -2.32 20.44 7.90
N ARG A 110 -1.36 20.74 8.78
CA ARG A 110 -0.01 21.16 8.39
C ARG A 110 0.70 20.09 7.57
N LEU A 111 0.62 18.82 8.00
CA LEU A 111 1.22 17.66 7.33
C LEU A 111 0.56 17.36 5.97
N ALA A 112 -0.76 17.54 5.85
CA ALA A 112 -1.46 17.43 4.58
C ALA A 112 -0.94 18.46 3.55
N GLY A 113 -0.71 19.68 4.03
CA GLY A 113 -0.15 20.77 3.24
C GLY A 113 -1.16 21.41 2.28
N PRO A 114 -0.82 22.57 1.69
CA PRO A 114 -1.78 23.43 1.00
C PRO A 114 -2.41 22.78 -0.24
N LYS A 115 -1.65 21.94 -0.96
CA LYS A 115 -2.16 21.24 -2.16
C LYS A 115 -3.25 20.24 -1.82
N ILE A 116 -3.11 19.49 -0.72
CA ILE A 116 -4.09 18.48 -0.31
C ILE A 116 -5.33 19.16 0.29
N LEU A 117 -5.14 20.23 1.07
CA LEU A 117 -6.24 21.04 1.59
C LEU A 117 -7.10 21.62 0.46
N ALA A 118 -6.47 22.25 -0.54
CA ALA A 118 -7.20 22.77 -1.70
C ALA A 118 -7.94 21.69 -2.51
N GLN A 119 -7.38 20.47 -2.59
CA GLN A 119 -8.07 19.33 -3.23
C GLN A 119 -9.25 18.82 -2.40
N PHE A 120 -9.13 18.84 -1.08
CA PHE A 120 -10.21 18.47 -0.17
C PHE A 120 -11.37 19.46 -0.29
N ASP A 121 -11.09 20.76 -0.27
CA ASP A 121 -12.12 21.80 -0.40
C ASP A 121 -12.90 21.72 -1.72
N ALA A 122 -12.27 21.18 -2.77
CA ALA A 122 -12.88 20.99 -4.09
C ALA A 122 -13.66 19.67 -4.24
N LYS A 123 -13.54 18.74 -3.29
CA LYS A 123 -14.10 17.39 -3.38
C LYS A 123 -15.32 17.24 -2.48
N GLU A 124 -16.41 16.73 -3.02
CA GLU A 124 -17.57 16.35 -2.22
C GLU A 124 -17.23 15.13 -1.34
N ILE A 125 -17.54 15.23 -0.06
CA ILE A 125 -17.41 14.14 0.92
C ILE A 125 -18.63 13.26 0.76
N ASP A 126 -18.42 11.94 0.61
CA ASP A 126 -19.53 11.00 0.66
C ASP A 126 -19.98 10.82 2.13
N PRO A 127 -21.19 11.30 2.50
CA PRO A 127 -21.69 11.15 3.87
C PRO A 127 -21.98 9.68 4.21
N ASN A 128 -21.98 8.79 3.22
CA ASN A 128 -22.31 7.38 3.35
C ASN A 128 -21.12 6.45 3.13
N TYR A 129 -19.89 6.94 3.37
CA TYR A 129 -18.66 6.15 3.19
C TYR A 129 -18.71 4.77 3.88
N PHE A 130 -19.29 4.66 5.08
CA PHE A 130 -19.53 3.38 5.76
C PHE A 130 -20.97 2.91 5.55
N ALA A 131 -21.14 1.58 5.43
CA ALA A 131 -22.43 0.94 5.30
C ALA A 131 -23.29 1.12 6.56
N THR A 132 -22.67 1.05 7.74
CA THR A 132 -23.39 1.23 9.01
C THR A 132 -23.97 2.63 9.17
N LYS A 133 -25.21 2.69 9.67
CA LYS A 133 -25.91 3.92 10.06
C LYS A 133 -26.15 3.99 11.57
N GLN A 134 -25.54 3.09 12.35
CA GLN A 134 -25.67 3.08 13.81
C GLN A 134 -25.21 4.41 14.40
N PRO A 135 -25.77 4.88 15.52
CA PRO A 135 -25.23 6.02 16.24
C PRO A 135 -23.84 5.70 16.83
N PRO A 136 -23.05 6.71 17.21
CA PRO A 136 -21.74 6.48 17.80
C PRO A 136 -21.80 5.53 19.01
N SER A 137 -21.11 4.39 18.90
CA SER A 137 -21.15 3.26 19.84
C SER A 137 -20.07 2.22 19.50
N SER A 138 -19.76 1.34 20.46
CA SER A 138 -18.89 0.18 20.23
C SER A 138 -19.39 -0.72 19.09
N LEU A 139 -20.71 -0.83 18.92
CA LEU A 139 -21.33 -1.56 17.82
C LEU A 139 -21.01 -0.92 16.46
N ARG A 140 -21.11 0.40 16.35
CA ARG A 140 -20.72 1.13 15.12
C ARG A 140 -19.25 0.90 14.79
N LEU A 141 -18.37 0.97 15.78
CA LEU A 141 -16.93 0.71 15.59
C LEU A 141 -16.65 -0.72 15.12
N LEU A 142 -17.33 -1.70 15.71
CA LEU A 142 -17.25 -3.09 15.29
C LEU A 142 -17.67 -3.25 13.82
N GLU A 143 -18.83 -2.73 13.44
CA GLU A 143 -19.36 -2.84 12.07
C GLU A 143 -18.45 -2.14 11.04
N MET A 144 -17.96 -0.93 11.34
CA MET A 144 -17.01 -0.22 10.47
C MET A 144 -15.69 -1.00 10.28
N THR A 145 -15.21 -1.64 11.34
CA THR A 145 -13.96 -2.42 11.30
C THR A 145 -14.16 -3.74 10.59
N GLU A 146 -15.31 -4.40 10.78
CA GLU A 146 -15.71 -5.60 10.07
C GLU A 146 -15.79 -5.34 8.56
N GLU A 147 -16.44 -4.25 8.16
CA GLU A 147 -16.49 -3.78 6.77
C GLU A 147 -15.07 -3.53 6.23
N SER A 148 -14.26 -2.73 6.94
CA SER A 148 -12.89 -2.42 6.53
C SER A 148 -12.01 -3.67 6.42
N ALA A 149 -12.15 -4.63 7.34
CA ALA A 149 -11.41 -5.89 7.32
C ALA A 149 -11.81 -6.78 6.14
N PHE A 150 -13.11 -6.88 5.88
CA PHE A 150 -13.64 -7.61 4.73
C PHE A 150 -13.10 -7.05 3.42
N TRP A 151 -13.20 -5.73 3.21
CA TRP A 151 -12.74 -5.08 1.99
C TRP A 151 -11.22 -5.24 1.79
N THR A 152 -10.42 -4.92 2.80
CA THR A 152 -8.96 -5.02 2.74
C THR A 152 -8.51 -6.44 2.46
N ARG A 153 -9.10 -7.46 3.13
CA ARG A 153 -8.77 -8.86 2.90
C ARG A 153 -9.02 -9.28 1.46
N HIS A 154 -10.19 -8.96 0.90
CA HIS A 154 -10.51 -9.36 -0.47
C HIS A 154 -9.63 -8.65 -1.49
N LEU A 155 -9.34 -7.36 -1.30
CA LEU A 155 -8.39 -6.64 -2.16
C LEU A 155 -6.99 -7.26 -2.11
N TYR A 156 -6.51 -7.66 -0.93
CA TYR A 156 -5.23 -8.37 -0.80
C TYR A 156 -5.24 -9.76 -1.45
N CYS A 157 -6.36 -10.49 -1.41
CA CYS A 157 -6.48 -11.75 -2.16
C CYS A 157 -6.28 -11.55 -3.66
N TYR A 158 -6.86 -10.49 -4.25
CA TYR A 158 -6.63 -10.16 -5.66
C TYR A 158 -5.19 -9.70 -5.89
N LEU A 159 -4.68 -8.78 -5.06
CA LEU A 159 -3.34 -8.23 -5.20
C LEU A 159 -2.27 -9.33 -5.15
N ARG A 160 -2.44 -10.29 -4.24
CA ARG A 160 -1.59 -11.48 -4.13
C ARG A 160 -1.47 -12.22 -5.46
N ASN A 161 -2.57 -12.42 -6.17
CA ASN A 161 -2.54 -13.15 -7.43
C ASN A 161 -1.71 -12.39 -8.49
N TYR A 162 -1.83 -11.06 -8.55
CA TYR A 162 -0.99 -10.24 -9.43
C TYR A 162 0.49 -10.28 -9.03
N VAL A 163 0.78 -10.24 -7.72
CA VAL A 163 2.17 -10.33 -7.23
C VAL A 163 2.79 -11.69 -7.55
N TRP A 164 2.07 -12.80 -7.37
CA TRP A 164 2.56 -14.13 -7.76
C TRP A 164 2.75 -14.28 -9.26
N PHE A 165 1.82 -13.77 -10.06
CA PHE A 165 1.98 -13.75 -11.51
C PHE A 165 3.22 -12.94 -11.92
N GLY A 166 3.40 -11.76 -11.33
CA GLY A 166 4.59 -10.92 -11.52
C GLY A 166 5.88 -11.64 -11.11
N PHE A 167 5.87 -12.35 -9.98
CA PHE A 167 7.02 -13.14 -9.51
C PHE A 167 7.40 -14.24 -10.52
N VAL A 168 6.44 -15.04 -10.97
CA VAL A 168 6.69 -16.13 -11.94
C VAL A 168 7.22 -15.56 -13.26
N PHE A 169 6.62 -14.48 -13.75
CA PHE A 169 7.09 -13.80 -14.95
C PHE A 169 8.52 -13.27 -14.79
N SER A 170 8.80 -12.60 -13.67
CA SER A 170 10.13 -12.07 -13.35
C SER A 170 11.17 -13.18 -13.24
N LEU A 171 10.82 -14.31 -12.63
CA LEU A 171 11.70 -15.47 -12.52
C LEU A 171 12.06 -16.05 -13.89
N ILE A 172 11.06 -16.26 -14.76
CA ILE A 172 11.29 -16.72 -16.14
C ILE A 172 12.18 -15.73 -16.89
N PHE A 173 11.90 -14.43 -16.76
CA PHE A 173 12.69 -13.37 -17.39
C PHE A 173 14.16 -13.40 -16.94
N VAL A 174 14.42 -13.53 -15.62
CA VAL A 174 15.79 -13.65 -15.08
C VAL A 174 16.49 -14.89 -15.64
N LEU A 175 15.82 -16.05 -15.70
CA LEU A 175 16.40 -17.27 -16.25
C LEU A 175 16.78 -17.12 -17.73
N ILE A 176 15.94 -16.46 -18.54
CA ILE A 176 16.23 -16.17 -19.94
C ILE A 176 17.48 -15.29 -20.05
N VAL A 177 17.54 -14.20 -19.28
CA VAL A 177 18.70 -13.29 -19.28
C VAL A 177 19.98 -14.02 -18.90
N LEU A 178 19.97 -14.82 -17.83
CA LEU A 178 21.13 -15.59 -17.40
C LEU A 178 21.59 -16.60 -18.48
N THR A 179 20.64 -17.29 -19.13
CA THR A 179 20.95 -18.23 -20.20
C THR A 179 21.64 -17.53 -21.38
N LEU A 180 21.07 -16.40 -21.84
CA LEU A 180 21.63 -15.61 -22.94
C LEU A 180 23.03 -15.07 -22.63
N LEU A 181 23.29 -14.67 -21.37
CA LEU A 181 24.61 -14.19 -20.94
C LEU A 181 25.67 -15.30 -20.95
N THR A 182 25.29 -16.55 -20.69
CA THR A 182 26.22 -17.69 -20.67
C THR A 182 26.57 -18.25 -22.04
N THR A 183 25.73 -18.01 -23.06
CA THR A 183 25.94 -18.58 -24.41
C THR A 183 26.89 -17.74 -25.29
N GLU A 184 27.25 -16.53 -24.88
CA GLU A 184 28.24 -15.73 -25.60
C GLU A 184 29.68 -16.16 -25.27
N PHE A 185 30.25 -17.02 -26.12
CA PHE A 185 31.66 -17.48 -26.12
C PHE A 185 32.67 -16.38 -26.52
N VAL A 186 32.50 -15.14 -26.07
CA VAL A 186 33.42 -14.04 -26.39
C VAL A 186 34.31 -13.75 -25.19
N PRO A 187 35.65 -13.82 -25.32
CA PRO A 187 36.56 -13.45 -24.23
C PRO A 187 36.41 -11.96 -23.90
N ARG A 188 35.58 -11.66 -22.89
CA ARG A 188 35.35 -10.31 -22.37
C ARG A 188 36.40 -9.97 -21.31
N ASN A 189 36.83 -8.70 -21.31
CA ASN A 189 37.71 -8.14 -20.28
C ASN A 189 37.09 -8.34 -18.88
N ILE A 190 37.91 -8.62 -17.86
CA ILE A 190 37.47 -8.86 -16.47
C ILE A 190 36.55 -7.73 -15.96
N SER A 191 36.84 -6.47 -16.31
CA SER A 191 36.01 -5.33 -15.91
C SER A 191 34.58 -5.36 -16.49
N LEU A 192 34.41 -5.91 -17.71
CA LEU A 192 33.08 -6.08 -18.30
C LEU A 192 32.32 -7.21 -17.62
N ASN A 193 32.99 -8.31 -17.26
CA ASN A 193 32.36 -9.41 -16.54
C ASN A 193 31.86 -8.97 -15.15
N ILE A 194 32.62 -8.15 -14.44
CA ILE A 194 32.19 -7.60 -13.14
C ILE A 194 30.95 -6.71 -13.32
N ALA A 195 30.95 -5.82 -14.33
CA ALA A 195 29.80 -4.96 -14.61
C ALA A 195 28.54 -5.79 -14.95
N LEU A 196 28.68 -6.84 -15.76
CA LEU A 196 27.59 -7.75 -16.14
C LEU A 196 27.02 -8.53 -14.95
N ILE A 197 27.88 -8.98 -14.04
CA ILE A 197 27.43 -9.63 -12.81
C ILE A 197 26.59 -8.65 -11.99
N ILE A 198 27.09 -7.44 -11.75
CA ILE A 198 26.39 -6.42 -10.95
C ILE A 198 25.05 -6.05 -11.60
N THR A 199 25.00 -5.86 -12.92
CA THR A 199 23.76 -5.54 -13.64
C THR A 199 22.76 -6.69 -13.63
N SER A 200 23.23 -7.94 -13.69
CA SER A 200 22.38 -9.13 -13.63
C SER A 200 21.73 -9.37 -12.26
N LEU A 201 22.31 -8.83 -11.19
CA LEU A 201 21.73 -8.90 -9.84
C LEU A 201 20.48 -8.03 -9.67
N LEU A 202 20.31 -6.98 -10.47
CA LEU A 202 19.18 -6.06 -10.31
C LEU A 202 17.81 -6.73 -10.58
N PRO A 203 17.60 -7.40 -11.73
CA PRO A 203 16.39 -8.20 -11.95
C PRO A 203 16.17 -9.29 -10.88
N LEU A 204 17.25 -9.87 -10.35
CA LEU A 204 17.17 -10.87 -9.29
C LEU A 204 16.65 -10.27 -7.99
N ILE A 205 17.14 -9.08 -7.58
CA ILE A 205 16.66 -8.36 -6.39
C ILE A 205 15.16 -8.07 -6.51
N LEU A 206 14.70 -7.57 -7.66
CA LEU A 206 13.27 -7.31 -7.90
C LEU A 206 12.43 -8.60 -7.80
N THR A 207 12.97 -9.71 -8.29
CA THR A 207 12.32 -11.02 -8.18
C THR A 207 12.21 -11.48 -6.72
N ILE A 208 13.25 -11.27 -5.92
CA ILE A 208 13.24 -11.57 -4.48
C ILE A 208 12.23 -10.68 -3.73
N ASP A 209 12.15 -9.39 -4.07
CA ASP A 209 11.17 -8.48 -3.49
C ASP A 209 9.72 -8.95 -3.77
N LEU A 210 9.42 -9.33 -5.01
CA LEU A 210 8.11 -9.88 -5.38
C LEU A 210 7.77 -11.16 -4.63
N LEU A 211 8.75 -12.06 -4.43
CA LEU A 211 8.56 -13.24 -3.59
C LEU A 211 8.22 -12.86 -2.15
N GLY A 212 9.00 -11.93 -1.58
CA GLY A 212 8.77 -11.41 -0.24
C GLY A 212 7.38 -10.79 -0.10
N TRP A 213 6.92 -10.04 -1.11
CA TRP A 213 5.59 -9.45 -1.12
C TRP A 213 4.48 -10.51 -1.19
N GLY A 214 4.63 -11.53 -2.03
CA GLY A 214 3.68 -12.63 -2.13
C GLY A 214 3.52 -13.40 -0.81
N LEU A 215 4.64 -13.67 -0.13
CA LEU A 215 4.64 -14.30 1.19
C LEU A 215 4.01 -13.40 2.26
N LYS A 216 4.37 -12.11 2.29
CA LYS A 216 3.82 -11.13 3.24
C LYS A 216 2.31 -10.95 3.05
N LEU A 217 1.83 -10.89 1.82
CA LEU A 217 0.39 -10.81 1.53
C LEU A 217 -0.38 -12.02 2.07
N ASN A 218 0.17 -13.24 1.94
CA ASN A 218 -0.45 -14.43 2.52
C ASN A 218 -0.59 -14.36 4.05
N GLN A 219 0.43 -13.83 4.73
CA GLN A 219 0.40 -13.63 6.18
C GLN A 219 -0.64 -12.58 6.57
N LEU A 220 -0.66 -11.44 5.87
CA LEU A 220 -1.63 -10.36 6.11
C LEU A 220 -3.08 -10.79 5.87
N ILE A 221 -3.36 -11.50 4.78
CA ILE A 221 -4.70 -12.02 4.47
C ILE A 221 -5.18 -12.93 5.60
N SER A 222 -4.33 -13.86 6.05
CA SER A 222 -4.66 -14.79 7.13
C SER A 222 -4.86 -14.07 8.47
N ALA A 223 -4.02 -13.07 8.77
CA ALA A 223 -4.12 -12.29 9.99
C ALA A 223 -5.41 -11.45 10.03
N ILE A 224 -5.72 -10.73 8.95
CA ILE A 224 -6.96 -9.95 8.84
C ILE A 224 -8.19 -10.86 8.89
N HIS A 225 -8.13 -12.04 8.27
CA HIS A 225 -9.22 -13.01 8.32
C HIS A 225 -9.52 -13.48 9.75
N ARG A 226 -8.48 -13.73 10.56
CA ARG A 226 -8.67 -14.08 11.98
C ARG A 226 -9.36 -12.95 12.75
N VAL A 227 -8.92 -11.71 12.57
CA VAL A 227 -9.58 -10.55 13.20
C VAL A 227 -11.03 -10.42 12.75
N GLU A 228 -11.32 -10.65 11.47
CA GLU A 228 -12.70 -10.66 10.95
C GLU A 228 -13.55 -11.77 11.59
N MET A 229 -13.01 -12.98 11.73
CA MET A 229 -13.70 -14.08 12.41
C MET A 229 -14.00 -13.75 13.87
N ASP A 230 -13.04 -13.17 14.58
CA ASP A 230 -13.19 -12.80 15.99
C ASP A 230 -14.21 -11.66 16.16
N LEU A 231 -14.21 -10.68 15.25
CA LEU A 231 -15.23 -9.62 15.21
C LEU A 231 -16.64 -10.18 14.99
N ASN A 232 -16.79 -11.18 14.11
CA ASN A 232 -18.08 -11.82 13.82
C ASN A 232 -18.62 -12.66 14.99
N GLN A 233 -17.75 -13.10 15.92
CA GLN A 233 -18.15 -13.88 17.09
C GLN A 233 -18.68 -13.01 18.23
N LEU A 234 -18.36 -11.71 18.24
CA LEU A 234 -18.86 -10.81 19.27
C LEU A 234 -20.38 -10.61 19.13
N PRO A 235 -21.13 -10.54 20.25
CA PRO A 235 -22.57 -10.35 20.22
C PRO A 235 -22.90 -8.97 19.63
N LYS A 236 -23.65 -8.90 18.54
CA LYS A 236 -24.05 -7.63 17.89
C LYS A 236 -25.26 -6.99 18.60
N ASN A 237 -25.11 -6.71 19.90
CA ASN A 237 -26.14 -6.08 20.73
C ASN A 237 -25.57 -4.86 21.49
N ASN A 238 -26.43 -4.16 22.22
CA ASN A 238 -26.02 -2.93 22.94
C ASN A 238 -25.17 -3.19 24.20
N GLU A 239 -24.91 -4.45 24.56
CA GLU A 239 -24.09 -4.83 25.73
C GLU A 239 -22.64 -5.18 25.34
N LEU A 240 -22.24 -4.78 24.14
CA LEU A 240 -20.90 -5.01 23.59
C LEU A 240 -19.81 -4.38 24.48
N ASP A 241 -18.89 -5.21 24.95
CA ASP A 241 -17.72 -4.75 25.71
C ASP A 241 -16.79 -3.94 24.79
N GLU A 242 -16.76 -2.63 25.01
CA GLU A 242 -15.94 -1.68 24.26
C GLU A 242 -14.45 -2.08 24.27
N ARG A 243 -13.95 -2.66 25.37
CA ARG A 243 -12.54 -3.06 25.48
C ARG A 243 -12.19 -4.18 24.51
N GLN A 244 -13.10 -5.13 24.32
CA GLN A 244 -12.92 -6.24 23.37
C GLN A 244 -12.91 -5.73 21.93
N VAL A 245 -13.83 -4.82 21.60
CA VAL A 245 -13.87 -4.18 20.27
C VAL A 245 -12.57 -3.42 20.01
N LEU A 246 -12.16 -2.55 20.95
CA LEU A 246 -10.93 -1.76 20.82
C LEU A 246 -9.69 -2.62 20.66
N ARG A 247 -9.61 -3.78 21.35
CA ARG A 247 -8.53 -4.75 21.17
C ARG A 247 -8.48 -5.25 19.73
N LEU A 248 -9.60 -5.74 19.19
CA LEU A 248 -9.66 -6.26 17.82
C LEU A 248 -9.40 -5.18 16.76
N VAL A 249 -9.88 -3.95 17.01
CA VAL A 249 -9.60 -2.78 16.16
C VAL A 249 -8.11 -2.45 16.17
N ALA A 250 -7.46 -2.51 17.32
CA ALA A 250 -6.02 -2.31 17.43
C ALA A 250 -5.25 -3.41 16.67
N GLU A 251 -5.65 -4.67 16.82
CA GLU A 251 -5.07 -5.80 16.07
C GLU A 251 -5.22 -5.62 14.55
N TYR A 252 -6.42 -5.24 14.08
CA TYR A 252 -6.66 -4.91 12.67
C TYR A 252 -5.74 -3.78 12.19
N ASN A 253 -5.65 -2.67 12.93
CA ASN A 253 -4.82 -1.53 12.57
C ASN A 253 -3.33 -1.89 12.54
N CYS A 254 -2.85 -2.79 13.40
CA CYS A 254 -1.49 -3.33 13.33
C CYS A 254 -1.25 -4.10 12.01
N GLN A 255 -2.24 -4.85 11.53
CA GLN A 255 -2.10 -5.52 10.23
C GLN A 255 -2.11 -4.53 9.06
N VAL A 256 -3.03 -3.56 9.06
CA VAL A 256 -3.17 -2.60 7.95
C VAL A 256 -2.00 -1.62 7.85
N SER A 257 -1.45 -1.17 8.99
CA SER A 257 -0.28 -0.28 9.02
C SER A 257 0.97 -0.93 8.39
N SER A 258 1.09 -2.25 8.47
CA SER A 258 2.16 -3.02 7.80
C SER A 258 1.77 -3.49 6.39
N GLY A 259 0.60 -3.07 5.89
CA GLY A 259 -0.02 -3.51 4.65
C GLY A 259 0.64 -3.01 3.35
N PHE A 260 -0.04 -3.27 2.24
CA PHE A 260 0.36 -2.80 0.91
C PHE A 260 -0.56 -1.67 0.44
N PRO A 261 -0.03 -0.65 -0.23
CA PRO A 261 -0.83 0.45 -0.74
C PRO A 261 -1.75 -0.04 -1.87
N ILE A 262 -3.05 0.19 -1.74
CA ILE A 262 -4.06 -0.20 -2.74
C ILE A 262 -4.38 1.04 -3.58
N PRO A 263 -4.10 1.03 -4.89
CA PRO A 263 -4.44 2.17 -5.73
C PRO A 263 -5.93 2.21 -6.05
N ASN A 264 -6.46 3.43 -6.18
CA ASN A 264 -7.88 3.67 -6.47
C ASN A 264 -8.38 2.96 -7.74
N TRP A 265 -7.56 2.82 -8.78
CA TRP A 265 -7.95 2.07 -9.98
C TRP A 265 -8.14 0.58 -9.69
N PHE A 266 -7.34 0.01 -8.79
CA PHE A 266 -7.41 -1.40 -8.40
C PHE A 266 -8.64 -1.64 -7.54
N PHE A 267 -8.90 -0.74 -6.59
CA PHE A 267 -10.13 -0.73 -5.82
C PHE A 267 -11.37 -0.69 -6.73
N LYS A 268 -11.45 0.30 -7.63
CA LYS A 268 -12.58 0.46 -8.57
C LYS A 268 -12.80 -0.78 -9.45
N ARG A 269 -11.73 -1.40 -9.94
CA ARG A 269 -11.80 -2.61 -10.77
C ARG A 269 -12.44 -3.80 -10.05
N HIS A 270 -12.17 -3.95 -8.76
CA HIS A 270 -12.66 -5.07 -7.97
C HIS A 270 -13.89 -4.71 -7.11
N HIS A 271 -14.29 -3.45 -7.11
CA HIS A 271 -15.35 -2.91 -6.26
C HIS A 271 -16.66 -3.67 -6.38
N ASP A 272 -17.22 -3.77 -7.59
CA ASP A 272 -18.54 -4.37 -7.80
C ASP A 272 -18.59 -5.84 -7.41
N LEU A 273 -17.47 -6.55 -7.59
CA LEU A 273 -17.37 -7.95 -7.22
C LEU A 273 -17.32 -8.11 -5.70
N ILE A 274 -16.51 -7.30 -5.01
CA ILE A 274 -16.40 -7.34 -3.55
C ILE A 274 -17.72 -6.87 -2.91
N GLN A 275 -18.36 -5.84 -3.45
CA GLN A 275 -19.69 -5.38 -3.02
C GLN A 275 -20.73 -6.50 -3.14
N LYS A 276 -20.73 -7.27 -4.24
CA LYS A 276 -21.62 -8.43 -4.39
C LYS A 276 -21.36 -9.51 -3.34
N LEU A 277 -20.11 -9.72 -2.94
CA LEU A 277 -19.76 -10.66 -1.87
C LEU A 277 -20.19 -10.13 -0.51
N TRP A 278 -20.01 -8.84 -0.25
CA TRP A 278 -20.43 -8.18 0.98
C TRP A 278 -21.95 -8.30 1.18
N ASN A 279 -22.73 -8.01 0.14
CA ASN A 279 -24.20 -8.09 0.20
C ASN A 279 -24.75 -9.53 0.37
N ARG A 280 -23.90 -10.56 0.24
CA ARG A 280 -24.28 -11.98 0.42
C ARG A 280 -23.84 -12.55 1.76
N LYS A 281 -23.08 -11.80 2.55
CA LYS A 281 -22.67 -12.15 3.90
C LYS A 281 -23.87 -12.02 4.84
#